data_AF-A0A841FUZ2-F1
#
_entry.id   AF-A0A841FUZ2-F1
#
_cell.length_a   1.000
_cell.length_b   1.000
_cell.length_c   1.000
_cell.angle_alpha   90.00
_cell.angle_beta   90.00
_cell.angle_gamma   90.00
#
_symmetry.space_group_name_H-M   'P 1'
#
loop_
_entity.id
_entity.type
_entity.pdbx_description
1 polymer ?
#
loop_
_entity_poly.entity_id
_entity_poly.type
_entity_poly.pdbx_seq_one_letter_code
_entity_poly.pdbx_strand_id
1 'polypeptide(L)'
;MRAQHAVREPRGELVAAVRPGVPSRPRRPVGAGAVLELQRTAGNAAVAGLLAGRRSEPVVQRCGDIPAERCPCHADAADETAVQRQAPGGGRGGAPSLPVVGTACAAYTSRIQADMVHAAVVSEFLPRVGSHFGSEAESVWSDYLSRALPVPRPLRQFDVPGGQIVGGFGRHPKTRSTEAVLVDLAAAALRASPRAFPANTPVTIPLSDLVPPGTVWSTLNFSADKMRFENPLSIPGLLAGGIDPAADTRNAWGEVVVTNHANPLGATTDVTIEPKLTFKVEDNVKFCPGNTGGLFIQPLTIPLSRLEATGTGLGAPYAGVVPFWVLFDGPGAVKSFGTTIPITPPVPIPPTPPGPTPGPTPRTGPAHTTGTHLRLRSGPGTDHPIVGGFPQRDTPITVLEQTEGTEVRGNNRWNRVEGGWVSDSYVEFNAQP
;
A
#
# COMPACT_ATOMS: atom_id res chain seq x y z
N MET A 1 -56.01 47.51 7.31
CA MET A 1 -56.38 46.76 8.54
C MET A 1 -55.13 46.06 9.06
N ARG A 2 -54.51 46.60 10.11
CA ARG A 2 -53.34 46.03 10.80
C ARG A 2 -53.85 45.29 12.04
N ALA A 3 -53.56 44.00 12.17
CA ALA A 3 -53.84 43.24 13.38
C ALA A 3 -52.53 43.08 14.18
N GLN A 4 -52.55 43.64 15.39
CA GLN A 4 -51.52 43.53 16.42
C GLN A 4 -51.72 42.19 17.15
N HIS A 5 -50.65 41.41 17.34
CA HIS A 5 -50.66 40.28 18.27
C HIS A 5 -49.85 40.63 19.52
N ALA A 6 -50.55 40.58 20.65
CA ALA A 6 -50.05 40.89 21.98
C ALA A 6 -49.36 39.71 22.64
N VAL A 7 -48.40 40.08 23.49
CA VAL A 7 -47.57 39.29 24.41
C VAL A 7 -48.41 38.63 25.51
N ARG A 8 -48.03 37.39 25.89
CA ARG A 8 -48.33 36.82 27.22
C ARG A 8 -47.19 35.91 27.68
N GLU A 9 -46.48 36.36 28.71
CA GLU A 9 -45.70 35.49 29.61
C GLU A 9 -46.64 34.70 30.53
N PRO A 10 -46.19 33.53 31.03
CA PRO A 10 -46.58 33.09 32.36
C PRO A 10 -45.38 32.96 33.31
N ARG A 11 -45.66 33.42 34.53
CA ARG A 11 -44.83 33.42 35.74
C ARG A 11 -44.52 32.01 36.22
N GLY A 12 -43.35 31.92 36.86
CA GLY A 12 -42.82 30.74 37.52
C GLY A 12 -43.61 30.23 38.72
N GLU A 13 -43.39 28.94 38.97
CA GLU A 13 -43.80 28.23 40.17
C GLU A 13 -42.55 27.54 40.75
N LEU A 14 -42.12 28.01 41.93
CA LEU A 14 -41.08 27.40 42.75
C LEU A 14 -41.66 26.13 43.40
N VAL A 15 -41.10 24.97 43.09
CA VAL A 15 -41.37 23.72 43.82
C VAL A 15 -40.06 23.15 44.37
N ALA A 16 -40.18 22.71 45.63
CA ALA A 16 -39.14 22.36 46.58
C ALA A 16 -38.10 21.33 46.11
N ALA A 17 -36.87 21.55 46.58
CA ALA A 17 -35.75 20.62 46.47
C ALA A 17 -35.99 19.35 47.30
N VAL A 18 -36.27 18.24 46.62
CA VAL A 18 -36.15 16.88 47.17
C VAL A 18 -34.86 16.28 46.59
N ARG A 19 -33.89 15.95 47.45
CA ARG A 19 -32.70 15.18 47.08
C ARG A 19 -33.12 13.76 46.68
N PRO A 20 -32.93 13.32 45.41
CA PRO A 20 -33.01 11.91 45.10
C PRO A 20 -31.67 11.26 45.48
N GLY A 21 -31.73 10.19 46.28
CA GLY A 21 -30.57 9.35 46.53
C GLY A 21 -29.94 8.88 45.23
N VAL A 22 -28.61 8.92 45.16
CA VAL A 22 -27.83 8.41 44.03
C VAL A 22 -28.18 6.94 43.82
N PRO A 23 -28.88 6.56 42.72
CA PRO A 23 -29.01 5.16 42.38
C PRO A 23 -27.64 4.70 41.89
N SER A 24 -27.10 3.66 42.51
CA SER A 24 -25.96 2.92 41.96
C SER A 24 -26.29 2.52 40.52
N ARG A 25 -25.67 3.22 39.55
CA ARG A 25 -25.81 2.90 38.12
C ARG A 25 -25.42 1.44 37.93
N PRO A 26 -26.30 0.57 37.42
CA PRO A 26 -25.84 -0.70 36.89
C PRO A 26 -24.86 -0.37 35.75
N ARG A 27 -23.65 -0.94 35.82
CA ARG A 27 -22.68 -0.86 34.72
C ARG A 27 -23.38 -1.38 33.47
N ARG A 28 -23.76 -0.47 32.57
CA ARG A 28 -24.21 -0.86 31.23
C ARG A 28 -23.02 -1.58 30.56
N PRO A 29 -23.21 -2.79 30.02
CA PRO A 29 -22.19 -3.40 29.19
C PRO A 29 -21.87 -2.42 28.06
N VAL A 30 -20.58 -2.17 27.85
CA VAL A 30 -20.12 -1.35 26.73
C VAL A 30 -20.53 -2.10 25.47
N GLY A 31 -21.59 -1.64 24.81
CA GLY A 31 -22.05 -2.23 23.56
C GLY A 31 -20.97 -2.09 22.50
N ALA A 32 -20.85 -3.09 21.62
CA ALA A 32 -19.84 -3.16 20.57
C ALA A 32 -19.74 -1.86 19.72
N GLY A 33 -20.84 -1.11 19.58
CA GLY A 33 -20.86 0.18 18.90
C GLY A 33 -19.98 1.27 19.56
N ALA A 34 -19.86 1.29 20.89
CA ALA A 34 -19.03 2.29 21.58
C ALA A 34 -17.53 1.98 21.47
N VAL A 35 -17.16 0.69 21.37
CA VAL A 35 -15.77 0.25 21.15
C VAL A 35 -15.33 0.58 19.73
N LEU A 36 -16.20 0.36 18.74
CA LEU A 36 -15.94 0.72 17.35
C LEU A 36 -15.81 2.23 17.15
N GLU A 37 -16.65 3.04 17.80
CA GLU A 37 -16.55 4.50 17.72
C GLU A 37 -15.29 5.03 18.41
N LEU A 38 -14.87 4.42 19.53
CA LEU A 38 -13.61 4.75 20.21
C LEU A 38 -12.38 4.34 19.37
N GLN A 39 -12.44 3.20 18.68
CA GLN A 39 -11.41 2.79 17.73
C GLN A 39 -11.29 3.79 16.57
N ARG A 40 -12.43 4.26 16.07
CA ARG A 40 -12.52 5.17 14.92
C ARG A 40 -12.00 6.57 15.25
N THR A 41 -12.18 7.04 16.49
CA THR A 41 -11.84 8.41 16.91
C THR A 41 -10.50 8.53 17.63
N ALA A 42 -10.07 7.52 18.39
CA ALA A 42 -8.89 7.60 19.26
C ALA A 42 -7.84 6.51 18.99
N GLY A 43 -8.07 5.65 17.99
CA GLY A 43 -7.14 4.61 17.57
C GLY A 43 -7.03 3.42 18.53
N ASN A 44 -6.33 2.39 18.08
CA ASN A 44 -6.26 1.09 18.77
C ASN A 44 -5.64 1.17 20.17
N ALA A 45 -4.79 2.17 20.44
CA ALA A 45 -4.19 2.38 21.76
C ALA A 45 -5.24 2.78 22.82
N ALA A 46 -6.23 3.59 22.47
CA ALA A 46 -7.32 3.98 23.38
C ALA A 46 -8.26 2.81 23.66
N VAL A 47 -8.51 1.95 22.66
CA VAL A 47 -9.28 0.71 22.82
C VAL A 47 -8.57 -0.27 23.75
N ALA A 48 -7.24 -0.39 23.62
CA ALA A 48 -6.43 -1.23 24.51
C ALA A 48 -6.51 -0.74 25.97
N GLY A 49 -6.45 0.57 26.22
CA GLY A 49 -6.61 1.16 27.55
C GLY A 49 -8.01 0.94 28.16
N LEU A 50 -9.07 0.97 27.33
CA LEU A 50 -10.44 0.70 27.77
C LEU A 50 -10.65 -0.77 28.15
N LEU A 51 -10.08 -1.69 27.37
CA LEU A 51 -10.20 -3.14 27.57
C LEU A 51 -9.29 -3.67 28.68
N ALA A 52 -8.18 -2.99 28.98
CA ALA A 52 -7.25 -3.36 30.04
C ALA A 52 -7.78 -3.14 31.47
N GLY A 53 -9.02 -2.68 31.64
CA GLY A 53 -9.80 -2.71 32.88
C GLY A 53 -9.00 -2.53 34.18
N ARG A 54 -8.73 -1.27 34.57
CA ARG A 54 -8.05 -0.84 35.82
C ARG A 54 -7.84 -1.97 36.85
N ARG A 55 -6.67 -2.59 36.82
CA ARG A 55 -6.04 -3.24 37.98
C ARG A 55 -4.61 -2.71 38.08
N SER A 56 -4.39 -1.98 39.18
CA SER A 56 -3.12 -1.62 39.82
C SER A 56 -1.83 -1.98 39.08
N GLU A 57 -1.15 -0.94 38.57
CA GLU A 57 0.30 -1.01 38.32
C GLU A 57 1.05 -1.25 39.65
N PRO A 58 2.18 -1.98 39.64
CA PRO A 58 3.15 -1.86 40.72
C PRO A 58 3.76 -0.45 40.64
N VAL A 59 3.76 0.25 41.78
CA VAL A 59 4.41 1.55 41.93
C VAL A 59 5.90 1.39 41.60
N VAL A 60 6.30 1.90 40.43
CA VAL A 60 7.72 2.13 40.13
C VAL A 60 8.17 3.32 40.97
N GLN A 61 8.94 3.03 42.01
CA GLN A 61 9.56 4.05 42.85
C GLN A 61 10.68 4.72 42.03
N ARG A 62 10.44 5.95 41.55
CA ARG A 62 11.46 6.75 40.85
C ARG A 62 12.50 7.23 41.88
N CYS A 63 13.75 6.78 41.76
CA CYS A 63 14.89 7.55 42.28
C CYS A 63 14.85 8.89 41.54
N GLY A 64 14.64 10.00 42.25
CA GLY A 64 14.64 11.35 41.68
C GLY A 64 16.05 11.79 41.28
N ASP A 65 16.46 13.01 41.63
CA ASP A 65 17.77 13.59 41.27
C ASP A 65 18.99 12.98 41.99
N ILE A 66 18.90 11.72 42.43
CA ILE A 66 19.99 11.02 43.11
C ILE A 66 20.94 10.43 42.03
N PRO A 67 22.25 10.74 42.06
CA PRO A 67 23.22 10.16 41.16
C PRO A 67 23.20 8.63 41.21
N ALA A 68 23.36 7.98 40.05
CA ALA A 68 23.18 6.53 39.86
C ALA A 68 23.97 5.66 40.86
N GLU A 69 25.09 6.17 41.36
CA GLU A 69 26.02 5.53 42.29
C GLU A 69 25.46 5.35 43.72
N ARG A 70 24.34 6.01 44.05
CA ARG A 70 23.73 6.02 45.38
C ARG A 70 22.29 5.49 45.41
N CYS A 71 21.79 4.95 44.29
CA CYS A 71 20.46 4.32 44.26
C CYS A 71 20.61 2.84 44.68
N PRO A 72 19.99 2.37 45.78
CA PRO A 72 20.28 1.07 46.41
C PRO A 72 19.91 -0.19 45.61
N CYS A 73 19.43 -0.06 44.38
CA CYS A 73 18.88 -1.17 43.57
C CYS A 73 19.87 -1.75 42.53
N HIS A 74 21.17 -1.49 42.67
CA HIS A 74 22.20 -2.01 41.74
C HIS A 74 23.28 -2.90 42.38
N ALA A 75 23.06 -3.40 43.60
CA ALA A 75 23.81 -4.56 44.09
C ALA A 75 22.98 -5.81 43.76
N ASP A 76 23.60 -6.81 43.14
CA ASP A 76 23.05 -8.11 42.73
C ASP A 76 22.61 -8.21 41.26
N ALA A 77 23.54 -7.92 40.35
CA ALA A 77 23.51 -8.47 38.99
C ALA A 77 24.92 -8.84 38.54
N ALA A 78 25.50 -9.85 39.20
CA ALA A 78 26.61 -10.61 38.67
C ALA A 78 26.38 -12.07 39.04
N ASP A 79 26.42 -12.93 38.02
CA ASP A 79 26.38 -14.41 38.06
C ASP A 79 24.99 -15.07 37.89
N GLU A 80 24.58 -15.26 36.63
CA GLU A 80 23.65 -16.32 36.24
C GLU A 80 24.30 -17.21 35.16
N THR A 81 25.17 -18.10 35.60
CA THR A 81 25.41 -19.38 34.90
C THR A 81 24.72 -20.50 35.67
N ALA A 82 23.41 -20.68 35.42
CA ALA A 82 22.65 -21.81 35.96
C ALA A 82 21.98 -22.61 34.83
N VAL A 83 22.60 -23.75 34.52
CA VAL A 83 22.06 -24.83 33.69
C VAL A 83 20.75 -25.32 34.30
N GLN A 84 19.62 -25.00 33.66
CA GLN A 84 18.32 -25.52 34.07
C GLN A 84 18.07 -26.88 33.41
N ARG A 85 18.34 -27.96 34.15
CA ARG A 85 17.90 -29.32 33.79
C ARG A 85 16.38 -29.40 33.96
N GLN A 86 15.65 -29.55 32.86
CA GLN A 86 14.23 -29.91 32.91
C GLN A 86 14.08 -31.41 33.14
N ALA A 87 13.31 -31.77 34.16
CA ALA A 87 12.84 -33.13 34.42
C ALA A 87 11.68 -33.49 33.48
N PRO A 88 11.50 -34.77 33.11
CA PRO A 88 10.45 -35.20 32.18
C PRO A 88 9.11 -35.34 32.93
N GLY A 89 8.29 -34.29 32.86
CA GLY A 89 6.89 -34.34 33.31
C GLY A 89 5.97 -34.71 32.14
N GLY A 90 5.47 -35.95 32.14
CA GLY A 90 4.44 -36.41 31.20
C GLY A 90 3.12 -35.66 31.41
N GLY A 91 2.89 -34.63 30.60
CA GLY A 91 1.66 -33.84 30.55
C GLY A 91 0.96 -33.98 29.21
N ARG A 92 -0.33 -34.30 29.24
CA ARG A 92 -1.20 -34.56 28.08
C ARG A 92 -1.19 -33.42 27.04
N GLY A 93 -0.84 -33.75 25.80
CA GLY A 93 -1.49 -33.31 24.55
C GLY A 93 -1.87 -31.84 24.34
N GLY A 94 -1.16 -30.87 24.93
CA GLY A 94 -1.26 -29.48 24.52
C GLY A 94 -0.49 -29.26 23.21
N ALA A 95 -1.05 -28.51 22.26
CA ALA A 95 -0.31 -28.07 21.08
C ALA A 95 1.01 -27.42 21.53
N PRO A 96 2.15 -27.75 20.90
CA PRO A 96 3.45 -27.22 21.31
C PRO A 96 3.41 -25.69 21.27
N SER A 97 3.50 -25.07 22.45
CA SER A 97 3.67 -23.63 22.55
C SER A 97 5.01 -23.26 21.91
N LEU A 98 4.99 -22.41 20.88
CA LEU A 98 6.20 -21.93 20.23
C LEU A 98 7.18 -21.38 21.30
N PRO A 99 8.48 -21.75 21.23
CA PRO A 99 9.47 -21.33 22.22
C PRO A 99 9.58 -19.79 22.32
N VAL A 100 9.98 -19.33 23.51
CA VAL A 100 10.11 -17.93 23.97
C VAL A 100 10.41 -16.93 22.83
N VAL A 101 9.56 -15.90 22.75
CA VAL A 101 9.60 -14.83 21.74
C VAL A 101 10.91 -14.04 21.88
N GLY A 102 11.92 -14.40 21.09
CA GLY A 102 13.13 -13.57 20.97
C GLY A 102 12.88 -12.29 20.18
N THR A 103 13.86 -11.41 20.16
CA THR A 103 13.79 -10.15 19.40
C THR A 103 13.65 -10.43 17.90
N ALA A 104 12.82 -9.64 17.20
CA ALA A 104 12.75 -9.65 15.75
C ALA A 104 14.15 -9.47 15.13
N CYS A 105 14.41 -10.11 13.99
CA CYS A 105 15.72 -10.06 13.32
C CYS A 105 16.91 -10.62 14.11
N ALA A 106 16.72 -11.25 15.26
CA ALA A 106 17.80 -11.96 15.95
C ALA A 106 17.92 -13.40 15.43
N ALA A 107 19.08 -13.74 14.86
CA ALA A 107 19.38 -15.11 14.45
C ALA A 107 19.13 -16.13 15.58
N TYR A 108 18.76 -17.35 15.22
CA TYR A 108 18.78 -18.46 16.18
C TYR A 108 20.22 -18.82 16.55
N THR A 109 20.46 -19.13 17.82
CA THR A 109 21.81 -19.39 18.33
C THR A 109 22.31 -20.79 18.00
N SER A 110 21.43 -21.68 17.55
CA SER A 110 21.79 -23.05 17.17
C SER A 110 20.93 -23.58 16.02
N ARG A 111 21.52 -24.52 15.28
CA ARG A 111 20.87 -25.19 14.15
C ARG A 111 19.64 -25.98 14.58
N ILE A 112 19.72 -26.63 15.74
CA ILE A 112 18.62 -27.41 16.32
C ILE A 112 17.40 -26.51 16.56
N GLN A 113 17.60 -25.33 17.15
CA GLN A 113 16.51 -24.39 17.39
C GLN A 113 15.88 -23.89 16.07
N ALA A 114 16.70 -23.55 15.08
CA ALA A 114 16.22 -23.13 13.77
C ALA A 114 15.46 -24.26 13.04
N ASP A 115 15.99 -25.49 13.04
CA ASP A 115 15.33 -26.67 12.43
C ASP A 115 13.98 -26.96 13.10
N MET A 116 13.87 -26.89 14.43
CA MET A 116 12.61 -27.11 15.14
C MET A 116 11.55 -26.05 14.80
N VAL A 117 11.92 -24.77 14.79
CA VAL A 117 10.98 -23.69 14.45
C VAL A 117 10.59 -23.78 12.98
N HIS A 118 11.54 -24.02 12.08
CA HIS A 118 11.27 -24.19 10.66
C HIS A 118 10.29 -25.35 10.41
N ALA A 119 10.52 -26.52 11.02
CA ALA A 119 9.64 -27.67 10.91
C ALA A 119 8.23 -27.38 11.45
N ALA A 120 8.10 -26.65 12.56
CA ALA A 120 6.81 -26.27 13.12
C ALA A 120 6.06 -25.30 12.19
N VAL A 121 6.74 -24.28 11.67
CA VAL A 121 6.14 -23.34 10.71
C VAL A 121 5.72 -24.05 9.42
N VAL A 122 6.58 -24.89 8.85
CA VAL A 122 6.26 -25.63 7.61
C VAL A 122 5.09 -26.59 7.83
N SER A 123 5.03 -27.30 8.95
CA SER A 123 3.98 -28.31 9.18
C SER A 123 2.65 -27.72 9.68
N GLU A 124 2.66 -26.59 10.39
CA GLU A 124 1.44 -26.02 10.96
C GLU A 124 0.96 -24.75 10.26
N PHE A 125 1.86 -23.86 9.85
CA PHE A 125 1.50 -22.56 9.28
C PHE A 125 1.20 -22.65 7.79
N LEU A 126 2.05 -23.32 6.99
CA LEU A 126 1.83 -23.41 5.54
C LEU A 126 0.47 -24.01 5.16
N PRO A 127 0.02 -25.14 5.76
CA PRO A 127 -1.30 -25.69 5.42
C PRO A 127 -2.45 -24.75 5.80
N ARG A 128 -2.29 -23.95 6.87
CA ARG A 128 -3.30 -22.94 7.26
C ARG A 128 -3.33 -21.79 6.26
N VAL A 129 -2.18 -21.37 5.75
CA VAL A 129 -2.11 -20.37 4.67
C VAL A 129 -2.83 -20.90 3.44
N GLY A 130 -2.52 -22.12 3.00
CA GLY A 130 -3.20 -22.77 1.87
C GLY A 130 -4.71 -22.84 2.05
N SER A 131 -5.16 -23.25 3.24
CA SER A 131 -6.59 -23.35 3.55
C SER A 131 -7.31 -22.01 3.61
N HIS A 132 -6.68 -20.93 4.07
CA HIS A 132 -7.35 -19.63 4.26
C HIS A 132 -7.19 -18.70 3.06
N PHE A 133 -6.03 -18.73 2.41
CA PHE A 133 -5.59 -17.78 1.39
C PHE A 133 -5.42 -18.43 0.02
N GLY A 134 -5.46 -19.76 -0.04
CA GLY A 134 -5.33 -20.53 -1.27
C GLY A 134 -3.89 -20.96 -1.57
N SER A 135 -3.79 -21.85 -2.56
CA SER A 135 -2.53 -22.49 -2.95
C SER A 135 -1.51 -21.54 -3.58
N GLU A 136 -1.95 -20.44 -4.22
CA GLU A 136 -1.02 -19.43 -4.73
C GLU A 136 -0.25 -18.75 -3.59
N ALA A 137 -0.96 -18.36 -2.53
CA ALA A 137 -0.35 -17.77 -1.34
C ALA A 137 0.56 -18.79 -0.65
N GLU A 138 0.07 -20.02 -0.43
CA GLU A 138 0.88 -21.11 0.14
C GLU A 138 2.18 -21.34 -0.65
N SER A 139 2.11 -21.29 -1.99
CA SER A 139 3.28 -21.46 -2.84
C SER A 139 4.32 -20.37 -2.65
N VAL A 140 3.92 -19.10 -2.46
CA VAL A 140 4.86 -18.01 -2.14
C VAL A 140 5.54 -18.27 -0.80
N TRP A 141 4.78 -18.69 0.20
CA TRP A 141 5.30 -18.98 1.54
C TRP A 141 6.18 -20.23 1.57
N SER A 142 5.87 -21.22 0.75
CA SER A 142 6.71 -22.41 0.55
C SER A 142 8.06 -22.01 -0.04
N ASP A 143 8.10 -21.13 -1.05
CA ASP A 143 9.35 -20.62 -1.60
C ASP A 143 10.15 -19.82 -0.57
N TYR A 144 9.47 -18.98 0.22
CA TYR A 144 10.08 -18.24 1.31
C TYR A 144 10.82 -19.18 2.27
N LEU A 145 10.14 -20.24 2.73
CA LEU A 145 10.66 -21.25 3.68
C LEU A 145 11.52 -22.35 3.03
N SER A 146 11.72 -22.36 1.72
CA SER A 146 12.41 -23.47 1.05
C SER A 146 13.92 -23.44 1.30
N ARG A 147 14.44 -24.45 1.99
CA ARG A 147 15.90 -24.61 2.18
C ARG A 147 16.64 -25.00 0.90
N ALA A 148 15.89 -25.46 -0.12
CA ALA A 148 16.45 -25.94 -1.37
C ALA A 148 16.63 -24.83 -2.42
N LEU A 149 15.94 -23.69 -2.25
CA LEU A 149 16.06 -22.57 -3.18
C LEU A 149 17.32 -21.73 -2.89
N PRO A 150 17.90 -21.07 -3.92
CA PRO A 150 18.96 -20.09 -3.72
C PRO A 150 18.42 -18.83 -3.01
N VAL A 151 19.35 -17.98 -2.55
CA VAL A 151 19.05 -16.63 -2.07
C VAL A 151 19.86 -15.63 -2.92
N PRO A 152 19.22 -14.60 -3.52
CA PRO A 152 17.81 -14.25 -3.43
C PRO A 152 16.88 -15.28 -4.10
N ARG A 153 15.62 -15.34 -3.66
CA ARG A 153 14.63 -16.26 -4.23
C ARG A 153 14.23 -15.80 -5.64
N PRO A 154 13.77 -16.72 -6.51
CA PRO A 154 13.22 -16.35 -7.81
C PRO A 154 12.04 -15.38 -7.69
N LEU A 155 11.94 -14.46 -8.66
CA LEU A 155 10.81 -13.54 -8.79
C LEU A 155 9.51 -14.30 -9.07
N ARG A 156 8.46 -13.99 -8.32
CA ARG A 156 7.10 -14.49 -8.55
C ARG A 156 6.26 -13.46 -9.30
N GLN A 157 5.44 -13.95 -10.23
CA GLN A 157 4.61 -13.12 -11.10
C GLN A 157 3.16 -13.55 -10.98
N PHE A 158 2.25 -12.59 -10.82
CA PHE A 158 0.82 -12.84 -10.67
C PHE A 158 0.03 -11.87 -11.55
N ASP A 159 -0.33 -12.31 -12.75
CA ASP A 159 -1.10 -11.54 -13.75
C ASP A 159 -2.34 -12.28 -14.27
N VAL A 160 -2.57 -13.52 -13.85
CA VAL A 160 -3.67 -14.35 -14.35
C VAL A 160 -5.00 -13.85 -13.77
N PRO A 161 -5.94 -13.37 -14.62
CA PRO A 161 -7.27 -12.98 -14.16
C PRO A 161 -7.98 -14.14 -13.48
N GLY A 162 -8.58 -13.88 -12.32
CA GLY A 162 -9.24 -14.91 -11.50
C GLY A 162 -8.31 -15.70 -10.57
N GLY A 163 -6.98 -15.51 -10.67
CA GLY A 163 -6.02 -16.02 -9.69
C GLY A 163 -6.34 -15.56 -8.27
N GLN A 164 -5.98 -16.36 -7.28
CA GLN A 164 -6.32 -16.08 -5.87
C GLN A 164 -5.66 -14.79 -5.38
N ILE A 165 -4.38 -14.60 -5.70
CA ILE A 165 -3.61 -13.39 -5.38
C ILE A 165 -4.18 -12.20 -6.16
N VAL A 166 -4.27 -12.30 -7.49
CA VAL A 166 -4.83 -11.23 -8.36
C VAL A 166 -6.21 -10.78 -7.87
N GLY A 167 -7.11 -11.74 -7.63
CA GLY A 167 -8.45 -11.47 -7.10
C GLY A 167 -8.45 -10.93 -5.67
N GLY A 168 -7.51 -11.36 -4.82
CA GLY A 168 -7.32 -10.83 -3.48
C GLY A 168 -6.96 -9.35 -3.48
N PHE A 169 -6.03 -8.95 -4.35
CA PHE A 169 -5.61 -7.56 -4.54
C PHE A 169 -6.73 -6.71 -5.14
N GLY A 170 -7.40 -7.17 -6.20
CA GLY A 170 -8.51 -6.43 -6.83
C GLY A 170 -9.70 -6.20 -5.90
N ARG A 171 -10.05 -7.17 -5.05
CA ARG A 171 -11.19 -7.06 -4.11
C ARG A 171 -10.86 -6.33 -2.81
N HIS A 172 -9.59 -6.01 -2.54
CA HIS A 172 -9.21 -5.40 -1.27
C HIS A 172 -9.81 -3.99 -1.13
N PRO A 173 -10.39 -3.61 0.03
CA PRO A 173 -10.98 -2.28 0.23
C PRO A 173 -10.03 -1.13 -0.07
N LYS A 174 -8.73 -1.32 0.21
CA LYS A 174 -7.71 -0.31 -0.11
C LYS A 174 -7.62 -0.03 -1.61
N THR A 175 -7.67 -1.05 -2.48
CA THR A 175 -7.67 -0.87 -3.94
C THR A 175 -8.81 0.03 -4.38
N ARG A 176 -10.03 -0.23 -3.88
CA ARG A 176 -11.20 0.61 -4.15
C ARG A 176 -10.99 2.05 -3.68
N SER A 177 -10.45 2.25 -2.49
CA SER A 177 -10.19 3.62 -1.99
C SER A 177 -9.13 4.34 -2.83
N THR A 178 -8.08 3.65 -3.26
CA THR A 178 -7.03 4.22 -4.11
C THR A 178 -7.57 4.58 -5.50
N GLU A 179 -8.37 3.70 -6.13
CA GLU A 179 -9.03 4.00 -7.40
C GLU A 179 -9.93 5.24 -7.28
N ALA A 180 -10.72 5.35 -6.20
CA ALA A 180 -11.56 6.51 -5.96
C ALA A 180 -10.76 7.82 -5.87
N VAL A 181 -9.58 7.81 -5.23
CA VAL A 181 -8.69 8.97 -5.18
C VAL A 181 -8.17 9.35 -6.58
N LEU A 182 -7.78 8.36 -7.41
CA LEU A 182 -7.33 8.63 -8.78
C LEU A 182 -8.48 9.20 -9.65
N VAL A 183 -9.69 8.69 -9.47
CA VAL A 183 -10.89 9.21 -10.15
C VAL A 183 -11.23 10.64 -9.70
N ASP A 184 -11.03 10.97 -8.42
CA ASP A 184 -11.18 12.34 -7.92
C ASP A 184 -10.15 13.31 -8.49
N LEU A 185 -8.90 12.88 -8.61
CA LEU A 185 -7.86 13.65 -9.28
C LEU A 185 -8.19 13.88 -10.77
N ALA A 186 -8.67 12.85 -11.47
CA ALA A 186 -9.10 12.96 -12.86
C ALA A 186 -10.27 13.94 -13.02
N ALA A 187 -11.27 13.86 -12.14
CA ALA A 187 -12.40 14.80 -12.14
C ALA A 187 -11.97 16.23 -11.82
N ALA A 188 -11.02 16.43 -10.90
CA ALA A 188 -10.46 17.75 -10.61
C ALA A 188 -9.76 18.34 -11.83
N ALA A 189 -8.99 17.53 -12.57
CA ALA A 189 -8.34 17.96 -13.81
C ALA A 189 -9.36 18.35 -14.89
N LEU A 190 -10.44 17.58 -15.06
CA LEU A 190 -11.53 17.91 -15.99
C LEU A 190 -12.24 19.23 -15.64
N ARG A 191 -12.41 19.54 -14.35
CA ARG A 191 -12.96 20.84 -13.92
C ARG A 191 -12.01 22.00 -14.20
N ALA A 192 -10.71 21.78 -13.98
CA ALA A 192 -9.69 22.80 -14.19
C ALA A 192 -9.45 23.10 -15.67
N SER A 193 -9.64 22.12 -16.55
CA SER A 193 -9.51 22.25 -18.00
C SER A 193 -10.74 21.64 -18.71
N PRO A 194 -11.87 22.37 -18.74
CA PRO A 194 -13.11 21.94 -19.40
C PRO A 194 -12.89 21.41 -20.81
N ARG A 195 -13.45 20.24 -21.11
CA ARG A 195 -13.48 19.64 -22.44
C ARG A 195 -14.92 19.51 -22.91
N ALA A 196 -15.14 19.65 -24.22
CA ALA A 196 -16.45 19.41 -24.81
C ALA A 196 -16.72 17.90 -24.85
N PHE A 197 -17.80 17.46 -24.20
CA PHE A 197 -18.26 16.06 -24.22
C PHE A 197 -19.60 15.98 -24.94
N PRO A 198 -19.73 15.18 -26.02
CA PRO A 198 -21.02 14.99 -26.67
C PRO A 198 -22.04 14.41 -25.67
N ALA A 199 -23.27 14.91 -25.73
CA ALA A 199 -24.35 14.46 -24.88
C ALA A 199 -24.61 12.96 -25.05
N ASN A 200 -24.67 12.24 -23.93
CA ASN A 200 -24.96 10.81 -23.82
C ASN A 200 -24.00 9.90 -24.61
N THR A 201 -22.81 10.39 -24.95
CA THR A 201 -21.77 9.62 -25.64
C THR A 201 -20.57 9.43 -24.72
N PRO A 202 -20.16 8.18 -24.42
CA PRO A 202 -18.95 7.90 -23.67
C PRO A 202 -17.70 8.35 -24.43
N VAL A 203 -16.79 9.03 -23.73
CA VAL A 203 -15.48 9.44 -24.24
C VAL A 203 -14.39 8.82 -23.38
N THR A 204 -13.53 8.02 -24.01
CA THR A 204 -12.36 7.42 -23.36
C THR A 204 -11.20 8.41 -23.33
N ILE A 205 -10.60 8.58 -22.16
CA ILE A 205 -9.45 9.45 -21.94
C ILE A 205 -8.37 8.66 -21.19
N PRO A 206 -7.12 8.61 -21.67
CA PRO A 206 -6.01 8.06 -20.90
C PRO A 206 -5.90 8.73 -19.53
N LEU A 207 -5.71 7.96 -18.45
CA LEU A 207 -5.55 8.53 -17.11
C LEU A 207 -4.38 9.53 -17.08
N SER A 208 -3.31 9.25 -17.84
CA SER A 208 -2.12 10.11 -17.95
C SER A 208 -2.39 11.51 -18.48
N ASP A 209 -3.49 11.71 -19.23
CA ASP A 209 -3.88 13.01 -19.79
C ASP A 209 -4.59 13.89 -18.77
N LEU A 210 -5.07 13.29 -17.67
CA LEU A 210 -5.80 13.96 -16.59
C LEU A 210 -4.95 14.02 -15.31
N VAL A 211 -4.25 12.93 -15.00
CA VAL A 211 -3.44 12.78 -13.79
C VAL A 211 -2.00 12.43 -14.20
N PRO A 212 -1.03 13.34 -14.00
CA PRO A 212 0.36 13.06 -14.34
C PRO A 212 0.88 11.80 -13.64
N PRO A 213 1.67 10.92 -14.30
CA PRO A 213 2.13 9.69 -13.65
C PRO A 213 2.99 9.87 -12.39
N GLY A 214 3.69 11.01 -12.26
CA GLY A 214 4.37 11.35 -11.01
C GLY A 214 3.38 11.58 -9.85
N THR A 215 2.21 12.14 -10.14
CA THR A 215 1.11 12.29 -9.17
C THR A 215 0.50 10.94 -8.82
N VAL A 216 0.30 10.05 -9.80
CA VAL A 216 -0.17 8.67 -9.54
C VAL A 216 0.82 7.94 -8.62
N TRP A 217 2.10 7.91 -9.00
CA TRP A 217 3.14 7.24 -8.22
C TRP A 217 3.27 7.82 -6.80
N SER A 218 3.28 9.15 -6.64
CA SER A 218 3.35 9.77 -5.31
C SER A 218 2.12 9.50 -4.45
N THR A 219 0.93 9.50 -5.06
CA THR A 219 -0.33 9.16 -4.39
C THR A 219 -0.29 7.72 -3.86
N LEU A 220 0.17 6.77 -4.67
CA LEU A 220 0.16 5.36 -4.33
C LEU A 220 1.26 4.98 -3.32
N ASN A 221 2.41 5.66 -3.31
CA ASN A 221 3.57 5.24 -2.50
C ASN A 221 3.87 6.14 -1.29
N PHE A 222 3.62 7.46 -1.38
CA PHE A 222 4.11 8.43 -0.38
C PHE A 222 3.02 9.23 0.32
N SER A 223 1.80 9.26 -0.22
CA SER A 223 0.72 10.02 0.40
C SER A 223 0.32 9.49 1.78
N ALA A 224 -0.44 10.29 2.54
CA ALA A 224 -1.10 9.83 3.75
C ALA A 224 -1.98 8.60 3.46
N ASP A 225 -2.64 8.59 2.29
CA ASP A 225 -3.52 7.54 1.80
C ASP A 225 -2.83 6.53 0.87
N LYS A 226 -1.50 6.41 0.92
CA LYS A 226 -0.73 5.44 0.13
C LYS A 226 -1.31 4.02 0.21
N MET A 227 -1.09 3.25 -0.85
CA MET A 227 -1.70 1.94 -1.08
C MET A 227 -1.05 0.84 -0.21
N ARG A 228 -1.38 0.87 1.09
CA ARG A 228 -0.98 -0.11 2.10
C ARG A 228 -2.08 -1.12 2.39
N PHE A 229 -1.70 -2.39 2.40
CA PHE A 229 -2.62 -3.49 2.66
C PHE A 229 -2.55 -3.91 4.13
N GLU A 230 -3.00 -3.06 5.05
CA GLU A 230 -2.74 -3.26 6.49
C GLU A 230 -3.48 -4.45 7.12
N ASN A 231 -4.41 -5.10 6.42
CA ASN A 231 -5.20 -6.21 6.95
C ASN A 231 -4.44 -7.55 6.82
N PRO A 232 -3.83 -8.09 7.89
CA PRO A 232 -3.06 -9.33 7.82
C PRO A 232 -3.93 -10.57 7.56
N LEU A 233 -5.25 -10.45 7.66
CA LEU A 233 -6.21 -11.51 7.35
C LEU A 233 -6.70 -11.45 5.90
N SER A 234 -5.97 -10.78 5.03
CA SER A 234 -6.23 -10.73 3.60
C SER A 234 -4.98 -11.15 2.83
N ILE A 235 -5.14 -11.71 1.63
CA ILE A 235 -4.00 -12.08 0.77
C ILE A 235 -3.05 -10.87 0.56
N PRO A 236 -3.55 -9.67 0.22
CA PRO A 236 -2.66 -8.52 0.03
C PRO A 236 -1.96 -8.09 1.31
N GLY A 237 -2.61 -8.17 2.48
CA GLY A 237 -1.93 -7.78 3.72
C GLY A 237 -0.98 -8.83 4.28
N LEU A 238 -1.21 -10.10 3.95
CA LEU A 238 -0.27 -11.19 4.23
C LEU A 238 1.01 -11.05 3.39
N LEU A 239 0.90 -10.64 2.13
CA LEU A 239 2.02 -10.59 1.19
C LEU A 239 2.67 -9.20 1.07
N ALA A 240 1.88 -8.13 1.16
CA ALA A 240 2.23 -6.74 0.82
C ALA A 240 1.75 -5.73 1.89
N GLY A 241 1.76 -6.13 3.17
CA GLY A 241 1.21 -5.31 4.26
C GLY A 241 2.01 -4.04 4.58
N GLY A 242 3.27 -3.99 4.17
CA GLY A 242 4.17 -2.84 4.34
C GLY A 242 4.36 -2.03 3.06
N ILE A 243 5.07 -0.91 3.19
CA ILE A 243 5.77 -0.26 2.08
C ILE A 243 7.15 0.09 2.62
N ASP A 244 8.16 -0.67 2.21
CA ASP A 244 9.56 -0.32 2.27
C ASP A 244 9.90 0.58 1.07
N PRO A 245 10.21 1.87 1.29
CA PRO A 245 10.50 2.80 0.20
C PRO A 245 11.71 2.41 -0.66
N ALA A 246 12.57 1.50 -0.19
CA ALA A 246 13.73 1.02 -0.95
C ALA A 246 13.39 -0.13 -1.91
N ALA A 247 12.29 -0.85 -1.71
CA ALA A 247 12.07 -2.14 -2.35
C ALA A 247 10.63 -2.38 -2.86
N ASP A 248 9.65 -1.63 -2.33
CA ASP A 248 8.25 -1.84 -2.64
C ASP A 248 7.74 -0.68 -3.49
N THR A 249 7.08 -1.01 -4.60
CA THR A 249 6.49 -0.01 -5.49
C THR A 249 5.03 -0.32 -5.77
N ARG A 250 4.27 0.74 -6.03
CA ARG A 250 2.85 0.69 -6.39
C ARG A 250 2.64 1.61 -7.57
N ASN A 251 1.94 1.14 -8.60
CA ASN A 251 1.63 1.96 -9.77
C ASN A 251 0.23 1.66 -10.30
N ALA A 252 -0.32 2.60 -11.07
CA ALA A 252 -1.58 2.44 -11.77
C ALA A 252 -1.55 3.16 -13.11
N TRP A 253 -2.21 2.60 -14.10
CA TRP A 253 -2.39 3.20 -15.43
C TRP A 253 -3.69 2.71 -16.04
N GLY A 254 -4.02 3.20 -17.24
CA GLY A 254 -5.23 2.83 -17.95
C GLY A 254 -5.99 4.07 -18.41
N GLU A 255 -7.30 3.93 -18.48
CA GLU A 255 -8.17 4.95 -19.06
C GLU A 255 -9.34 5.25 -18.11
N VAL A 256 -9.99 6.38 -18.36
CA VAL A 256 -11.29 6.69 -17.77
C VAL A 256 -12.30 6.94 -18.88
N VAL A 257 -13.51 6.44 -18.70
CA VAL A 257 -14.63 6.68 -19.62
C VAL A 257 -15.51 7.75 -19.01
N VAL A 258 -15.56 8.92 -19.64
CA VAL A 258 -16.35 10.06 -19.21
C VAL A 258 -17.65 10.09 -20.01
N THR A 259 -18.80 10.15 -19.34
CA THR A 259 -20.10 10.30 -20.00
C THR A 259 -20.81 11.54 -19.47
N ASN A 260 -21.17 12.45 -20.38
CA ASN A 260 -22.00 13.61 -20.11
C ASN A 260 -23.47 13.23 -20.30
N HIS A 261 -24.19 12.95 -19.22
CA HIS A 261 -25.61 12.63 -19.27
C HIS A 261 -26.40 13.91 -19.46
N ALA A 262 -27.21 13.97 -20.52
CA ALA A 262 -28.03 15.14 -20.84
C ALA A 262 -29.49 14.74 -21.05
N ASN A 263 -30.39 15.63 -20.65
CA ASN A 263 -31.83 15.46 -20.87
C ASN A 263 -32.20 15.67 -22.36
N PRO A 264 -33.46 15.42 -22.77
CA PRO A 264 -33.89 15.61 -24.16
C PRO A 264 -33.74 17.04 -24.71
N LEU A 265 -33.57 18.05 -23.83
CA LEU A 265 -33.32 19.44 -24.21
C LEU A 265 -31.82 19.74 -24.39
N GLY A 266 -30.95 18.73 -24.26
CA GLY A 266 -29.50 18.85 -24.36
C GLY A 266 -28.82 19.44 -23.13
N ALA A 267 -29.56 19.69 -22.04
CA ALA A 267 -28.98 20.19 -20.80
C ALA A 267 -28.38 19.04 -19.98
N THR A 268 -27.13 19.19 -19.55
CA THR A 268 -26.47 18.20 -18.71
C THR A 268 -27.17 18.02 -17.38
N THR A 269 -27.43 16.76 -17.03
CA THR A 269 -27.98 16.33 -15.75
C THR A 269 -26.89 15.74 -14.84
N ASP A 270 -25.88 15.08 -15.41
CA ASP A 270 -24.78 14.48 -14.66
C ASP A 270 -23.54 14.27 -15.53
N VAL A 271 -22.37 14.16 -14.91
CA VAL A 271 -21.16 13.66 -15.55
C VAL A 271 -20.63 12.50 -14.74
N THR A 272 -20.51 11.34 -15.38
CA THR A 272 -19.96 10.13 -14.75
C THR A 272 -18.57 9.83 -15.27
N ILE A 273 -17.70 9.34 -14.40
CA ILE A 273 -16.40 8.76 -14.75
C ILE A 273 -16.40 7.29 -14.36
N GLU A 274 -16.18 6.42 -15.32
CA GLU A 274 -15.94 4.98 -15.14
C GLU A 274 -14.44 4.69 -15.31
N PRO A 275 -13.71 4.33 -14.24
CA PRO A 275 -12.30 3.98 -14.35
C PRO A 275 -12.12 2.60 -15.00
N LYS A 276 -11.15 2.49 -15.90
CA LYS A 276 -10.62 1.23 -16.44
C LYS A 276 -9.12 1.19 -16.16
N LEU A 277 -8.80 1.04 -14.87
CA LEU A 277 -7.43 1.14 -14.37
C LEU A 277 -6.86 -0.24 -14.09
N THR A 278 -5.60 -0.42 -14.44
CA THR A 278 -4.78 -1.57 -14.05
C THR A 278 -3.76 -1.11 -13.02
N PHE A 279 -3.56 -1.91 -11.98
CA PHE A 279 -2.64 -1.67 -10.88
C PHE A 279 -1.49 -2.67 -10.93
N LYS A 280 -0.28 -2.20 -10.61
CA LYS A 280 0.89 -3.04 -10.34
C LYS A 280 1.36 -2.84 -8.91
N VAL A 281 1.57 -3.95 -8.22
CA VAL A 281 2.18 -4.02 -6.90
C VAL A 281 3.48 -4.79 -7.05
N GLU A 282 4.62 -4.17 -6.78
CA GLU A 282 5.91 -4.85 -6.64
C GLU A 282 6.31 -4.83 -5.18
N ASP A 283 6.62 -5.98 -4.60
CA ASP A 283 6.87 -6.13 -3.17
C ASP A 283 7.76 -7.35 -2.91
N ASN A 284 8.16 -7.51 -1.66
CA ASN A 284 9.00 -8.58 -1.17
C ASN A 284 8.37 -9.21 0.06
N VAL A 285 8.16 -10.53 0.04
CA VAL A 285 7.93 -11.25 1.30
C VAL A 285 9.24 -11.32 2.05
N LYS A 286 9.42 -10.39 3.01
CA LYS A 286 10.60 -10.26 3.86
C LYS A 286 10.24 -9.83 5.28
N PHE A 287 10.96 -10.35 6.25
CA PHE A 287 10.81 -10.00 7.66
C PHE A 287 12.10 -9.47 8.27
N CYS A 288 13.25 -9.54 7.56
CA CYS A 288 14.50 -8.99 8.07
C CYS A 288 15.44 -8.38 6.99
N PRO A 289 15.73 -7.06 7.03
CA PRO A 289 15.09 -6.05 7.86
C PRO A 289 13.63 -5.83 7.38
N GLY A 290 12.67 -5.96 8.29
CA GLY A 290 11.25 -5.83 7.96
C GLY A 290 10.39 -5.54 9.18
N ASN A 291 9.18 -5.02 8.94
CA ASN A 291 8.19 -4.83 9.99
C ASN A 291 7.53 -6.17 10.30
N THR A 292 7.67 -6.66 11.53
CA THR A 292 6.97 -7.89 11.99
C THR A 292 5.46 -7.70 12.19
N GLY A 293 4.92 -6.53 11.86
CA GLY A 293 3.50 -6.22 12.02
C GLY A 293 3.10 -5.98 13.48
N GLY A 294 1.80 -5.84 13.69
CA GLY A 294 1.21 -5.59 15.02
C GLY A 294 1.24 -6.81 15.94
N LEU A 295 0.94 -6.58 17.23
CA LEU A 295 0.99 -7.58 18.31
C LEU A 295 0.30 -8.91 17.99
N PHE A 296 -0.77 -8.91 17.19
CA PHE A 296 -1.52 -10.12 16.86
C PHE A 296 -0.83 -11.04 15.84
N ILE A 297 0.06 -10.51 14.99
CA ILE A 297 0.75 -11.31 13.96
C ILE A 297 2.20 -11.61 14.34
N GLN A 298 2.76 -10.87 15.31
CA GLN A 298 4.10 -11.08 15.85
C GLN A 298 4.42 -12.52 16.31
N PRO A 299 3.51 -13.27 16.94
CA PRO A 299 3.77 -14.67 17.29
C PRO A 299 4.14 -15.56 16.10
N LEU A 300 3.76 -15.16 14.88
CA LEU A 300 4.10 -15.82 13.63
C LEU A 300 5.30 -15.15 12.95
N THR A 301 5.28 -13.83 12.80
CA THR A 301 6.28 -13.09 12.00
C THR A 301 7.63 -12.93 12.70
N ILE A 302 7.68 -12.93 14.04
CA ILE A 302 8.95 -12.92 14.77
C ILE A 302 9.72 -14.21 14.50
N PRO A 303 9.16 -15.43 14.69
CA PRO A 303 9.84 -16.66 14.31
C PRO A 303 10.36 -16.67 12.86
N LEU A 304 9.55 -16.19 11.90
CA LEU A 304 9.94 -16.06 10.49
C LEU A 304 11.11 -15.09 10.31
N SER A 305 11.06 -13.91 10.92
CA SER A 305 12.16 -12.92 10.88
C SER A 305 13.48 -13.50 11.40
N ARG A 306 13.41 -14.36 12.42
CA ARG A 306 14.58 -15.01 13.01
C ARG A 306 15.11 -16.13 12.12
N LEU A 307 14.23 -16.89 11.45
CA LEU A 307 14.65 -17.86 10.43
C LEU A 307 15.38 -17.17 9.26
N GLU A 308 14.89 -16.01 8.83
CA GLU A 308 15.53 -15.19 7.79
C GLU A 308 16.87 -14.63 8.26
N ALA A 309 16.92 -14.05 9.46
CA ALA A 309 18.14 -13.49 10.05
C ALA A 309 19.22 -14.54 10.37
N THR A 310 18.83 -15.80 10.58
CA THR A 310 19.77 -16.92 10.75
C THR A 310 20.63 -17.10 9.49
N GLY A 311 20.10 -16.72 8.32
CA GLY A 311 20.83 -16.67 7.06
C GLY A 311 21.52 -17.99 6.74
N THR A 312 22.73 -17.90 6.18
CA THR A 312 23.58 -19.06 5.86
C THR A 312 24.55 -19.45 6.97
N GLY A 313 24.54 -18.74 8.12
CA GLY A 313 25.51 -18.95 9.21
C GLY A 313 25.47 -20.35 9.84
N LEU A 314 24.38 -21.09 9.64
CA LEU A 314 24.18 -22.46 10.12
C LEU A 314 24.01 -23.48 8.99
N GLY A 315 24.31 -23.10 7.74
CA GLY A 315 24.16 -23.94 6.54
C GLY A 315 23.23 -23.32 5.50
N ALA A 316 22.35 -24.14 4.90
CA ALA A 316 21.37 -23.65 3.94
C ALA A 316 20.36 -22.68 4.61
N PRO A 317 19.94 -21.60 3.92
CA PRO A 317 19.04 -20.61 4.48
C PRO A 317 17.69 -21.22 4.82
N TYR A 318 17.17 -20.89 6.01
CA TYR A 318 15.86 -21.36 6.48
C TYR A 318 14.70 -20.60 5.86
N ALA A 319 14.91 -19.32 5.61
CA ALA A 319 13.98 -18.43 4.94
C ALA A 319 14.75 -17.46 4.05
N GLY A 320 14.10 -16.93 3.02
CA GLY A 320 14.73 -15.96 2.13
C GLY A 320 13.70 -15.10 1.43
N VAL A 321 14.07 -13.85 1.16
CA VAL A 321 13.22 -12.84 0.53
C VAL A 321 12.65 -13.35 -0.79
N VAL A 322 11.32 -13.34 -0.92
CA VAL A 322 10.63 -13.66 -2.18
C VAL A 322 10.17 -12.37 -2.85
N PRO A 323 10.87 -11.87 -3.88
CA PRO A 323 10.38 -10.75 -4.67
C PRO A 323 9.16 -11.22 -5.46
N PHE A 324 8.15 -10.37 -5.57
CA PHE A 324 7.00 -10.64 -6.40
C PHE A 324 6.42 -9.37 -7.01
N TRP A 325 5.64 -9.56 -8.07
CA TRP A 325 4.73 -8.53 -8.52
C TRP A 325 3.34 -9.09 -8.85
N VAL A 326 2.33 -8.25 -8.66
CA VAL A 326 0.93 -8.54 -8.98
C VAL A 326 0.42 -7.48 -9.93
N LEU A 327 -0.20 -7.92 -11.03
CA LEU A 327 -0.92 -7.09 -11.98
C LEU A 327 -2.41 -7.42 -11.88
N PHE A 328 -3.26 -6.42 -11.66
CA PHE A 328 -4.69 -6.63 -11.49
C PHE A 328 -5.49 -5.39 -11.89
N ASP A 329 -6.73 -5.61 -12.33
CA ASP A 329 -7.63 -4.51 -12.63
C ASP A 329 -8.28 -3.93 -11.37
N GLY A 330 -8.51 -2.64 -11.40
CA GLY A 330 -9.28 -1.92 -10.39
C GLY A 330 -10.75 -2.33 -10.38
N PRO A 331 -11.49 -1.98 -9.32
CA PRO A 331 -12.89 -2.36 -9.20
C PRO A 331 -13.83 -1.68 -10.20
N GLY A 332 -13.38 -0.68 -10.97
CA GLY A 332 -14.18 -0.04 -12.01
C GLY A 332 -15.35 0.76 -11.46
N ALA A 333 -15.22 1.33 -10.26
CA ALA A 333 -16.36 1.97 -9.58
C ALA A 333 -16.73 3.30 -10.25
N VAL A 334 -17.86 3.32 -10.96
CA VAL A 334 -18.41 4.52 -11.60
C VAL A 334 -18.70 5.60 -10.56
N LYS A 335 -18.27 6.83 -10.82
CA LYS A 335 -18.49 7.98 -9.94
C LYS A 335 -19.20 9.12 -10.69
N SER A 336 -20.31 9.59 -10.12
CA SER A 336 -21.04 10.79 -10.57
C SER A 336 -20.47 12.06 -9.94
N PHE A 337 -20.43 13.14 -10.72
CA PHE A 337 -19.93 14.45 -10.31
C PHE A 337 -20.96 15.58 -10.45
N GLY A 338 -22.19 15.25 -10.83
CA GLY A 338 -23.24 16.22 -11.11
C GLY A 338 -22.87 17.15 -12.26
N THR A 339 -23.45 18.35 -12.25
CA THR A 339 -23.22 19.39 -13.25
C THR A 339 -22.00 20.27 -12.96
N THR A 340 -21.16 19.89 -11.99
CA THR A 340 -20.03 20.72 -11.51
C THR A 340 -18.83 20.74 -12.45
N ILE A 341 -18.84 19.92 -13.50
CA ILE A 341 -17.83 19.94 -14.56
C ILE A 341 -18.38 20.86 -15.65
N PRO A 342 -17.80 22.07 -15.84
CA PRO A 342 -18.25 22.93 -16.92
C PRO A 342 -17.97 22.24 -18.24
N ILE A 343 -18.96 22.19 -19.11
CA ILE A 343 -18.85 21.60 -20.44
C ILE A 343 -19.05 22.73 -21.42
N THR A 344 -18.00 23.07 -22.13
CA THR A 344 -18.09 24.00 -23.24
C THR A 344 -18.74 23.28 -24.42
N PRO A 345 -19.66 23.93 -25.15
CA PRO A 345 -20.15 23.43 -26.43
C PRO A 345 -18.95 23.15 -27.36
N PRO A 346 -19.02 22.14 -28.24
CA PRO A 346 -17.94 21.84 -29.17
C PRO A 346 -17.61 23.07 -30.02
N VAL A 347 -16.38 23.57 -29.90
CA VAL A 347 -15.84 24.63 -30.75
C VAL A 347 -15.50 24.03 -32.13
N PRO A 348 -15.80 24.70 -33.26
CA PRO A 348 -15.39 24.25 -34.59
C PRO A 348 -13.87 24.05 -34.67
N ILE A 349 -13.43 22.92 -35.21
CA ILE A 349 -12.02 22.50 -35.28
C ILE A 349 -11.23 23.47 -36.18
N PRO A 350 -10.15 24.12 -35.69
CA PRO A 350 -9.21 24.87 -36.53
C PRO A 350 -8.33 23.94 -37.40
N PRO A 351 -7.90 24.37 -38.60
CA PRO A 351 -7.06 23.56 -39.49
C PRO A 351 -5.67 23.27 -38.92
N THR A 352 -5.16 22.07 -39.23
CA THR A 352 -3.92 21.45 -38.74
C THR A 352 -2.66 22.28 -39.06
N PRO A 353 -1.71 22.47 -38.11
CA PRO A 353 -0.43 23.13 -38.35
C PRO A 353 0.55 22.31 -39.23
N PRO A 354 1.55 22.96 -39.87
CA PRO A 354 2.54 22.30 -40.73
C PRO A 354 3.56 21.44 -39.95
N GLY A 355 4.05 20.38 -40.59
CA GLY A 355 4.94 19.38 -40.00
C GLY A 355 6.39 19.84 -39.71
N PRO A 356 7.10 19.14 -38.81
CA PRO A 356 8.42 19.55 -38.33
C PRO A 356 9.58 19.14 -39.24
N THR A 357 10.70 19.86 -39.10
CA THR A 357 11.97 19.77 -39.85
C THR A 357 12.78 18.50 -39.54
N PRO A 358 13.57 17.94 -40.49
CA PRO A 358 14.31 16.68 -40.29
C PRO A 358 15.40 16.75 -39.21
N GLY A 359 15.37 15.81 -38.27
CA GLY A 359 16.37 15.67 -37.18
C GLY A 359 17.60 14.80 -37.55
N PRO A 360 18.66 14.82 -36.72
CA PRO A 360 19.94 14.13 -36.96
C PRO A 360 19.78 12.59 -37.06
N THR A 361 20.78 11.94 -37.67
CA THR A 361 20.83 10.51 -38.04
C THR A 361 20.57 9.57 -36.85
N PRO A 362 19.80 8.47 -37.03
CA PRO A 362 19.56 7.45 -36.00
C PRO A 362 20.85 6.84 -35.42
N ARG A 363 20.90 6.69 -34.09
CA ARG A 363 21.98 6.09 -33.28
C ARG A 363 21.44 4.95 -32.42
N THR A 364 22.22 3.89 -32.26
CA THR A 364 21.92 2.73 -31.40
C THR A 364 23.16 2.35 -30.57
N GLY A 365 22.96 1.65 -29.44
CA GLY A 365 24.04 1.19 -28.57
C GLY A 365 23.93 1.62 -27.10
N PRO A 366 24.98 1.39 -26.30
CA PRO A 366 25.00 1.69 -24.87
C PRO A 366 24.89 3.20 -24.60
N ALA A 367 24.05 3.55 -23.63
CA ALA A 367 23.79 4.92 -23.22
C ALA A 367 23.44 4.97 -21.73
N HIS A 368 23.19 6.17 -21.21
CA HIS A 368 22.66 6.37 -19.86
C HIS A 368 21.63 7.50 -19.84
N THR A 369 20.74 7.47 -18.83
CA THR A 369 19.73 8.51 -18.66
C THR A 369 20.33 9.78 -18.06
N THR A 370 19.93 10.96 -18.53
CA THR A 370 20.44 12.25 -18.01
C THR A 370 19.48 12.91 -17.02
N GLY A 371 18.25 12.40 -16.91
CA GLY A 371 17.21 12.89 -15.99
C GLY A 371 16.88 11.89 -14.88
N THR A 372 16.41 12.42 -13.75
CA THR A 372 15.77 11.63 -12.67
C THR A 372 14.28 11.45 -12.95
N HIS A 373 13.70 10.32 -12.54
CA HIS A 373 12.29 9.98 -12.78
C HIS A 373 11.87 10.07 -14.26
N LEU A 374 12.76 9.61 -15.13
CA LEU A 374 12.55 9.61 -16.57
C LEU A 374 11.46 8.59 -16.93
N ARG A 375 10.51 8.99 -17.77
CA ARG A 375 9.32 8.19 -18.09
C ARG A 375 9.56 7.34 -19.33
N LEU A 376 9.18 6.07 -19.24
CA LEU A 376 9.19 5.11 -20.34
C LEU A 376 7.79 5.01 -20.92
N ARG A 377 7.64 5.08 -22.25
CA ARG A 377 6.35 5.12 -22.96
C ARG A 377 6.14 3.93 -23.88
N SER A 378 4.90 3.60 -24.20
CA SER A 378 4.58 2.47 -25.10
C SER A 378 4.92 2.75 -26.56
N GLY A 379 5.08 4.01 -26.95
CA GLY A 379 5.43 4.43 -28.31
C GLY A 379 6.26 5.72 -28.33
N PRO A 380 6.76 6.10 -29.51
CA PRO A 380 7.64 7.24 -29.71
C PRO A 380 6.86 8.56 -29.71
N GLY A 381 6.57 9.10 -28.53
CA GLY A 381 5.83 10.36 -28.42
C GLY A 381 5.26 10.57 -27.03
N THR A 382 4.97 11.82 -26.68
CA THR A 382 4.40 12.17 -25.37
C THR A 382 2.90 11.87 -25.25
N ASP A 383 2.26 11.61 -26.37
CA ASP A 383 0.88 11.13 -26.54
C ASP A 383 0.74 9.62 -26.27
N HIS A 384 1.83 8.86 -26.28
CA HIS A 384 1.80 7.44 -25.93
C HIS A 384 1.77 7.20 -24.40
N PRO A 385 1.00 6.22 -23.90
CA PRO A 385 0.95 5.85 -22.49
C PRO A 385 2.31 5.61 -21.85
N ILE A 386 2.46 5.94 -20.57
CA ILE A 386 3.66 5.65 -19.77
C ILE A 386 3.57 4.23 -19.23
N VAL A 387 4.55 3.40 -19.56
CA VAL A 387 4.61 1.95 -19.23
C VAL A 387 5.67 1.62 -18.19
N GLY A 388 6.50 2.60 -17.80
CA GLY A 388 7.55 2.44 -16.79
C GLY A 388 8.35 3.71 -16.58
N GLY A 389 9.54 3.58 -16.00
CA GLY A 389 10.46 4.71 -15.87
C GLY A 389 11.78 4.36 -15.20
N PHE A 390 12.71 5.29 -15.29
CA PHE A 390 14.01 5.24 -14.64
C PHE A 390 14.01 6.24 -13.47
N PRO A 391 13.99 5.77 -12.21
CA PRO A 391 13.88 6.67 -11.05
C PRO A 391 15.14 7.52 -10.86
N GLN A 392 16.30 7.00 -11.24
CA GLN A 392 17.61 7.61 -11.01
C GLN A 392 18.21 8.18 -12.29
N ARG A 393 18.99 9.25 -12.15
CA ARG A 393 19.90 9.73 -13.20
C ARG A 393 21.01 8.70 -13.41
N ASP A 394 21.66 8.74 -14.56
CA ASP A 394 22.79 7.91 -14.93
C ASP A 394 22.45 6.41 -14.94
N THR A 395 21.16 6.08 -15.10
CA THR A 395 20.71 4.70 -15.23
C THR A 395 21.21 4.15 -16.57
N PRO A 396 22.00 3.07 -16.59
CA PRO A 396 22.50 2.50 -17.84
C PRO A 396 21.36 1.89 -18.64
N ILE A 397 21.36 2.16 -19.95
CA ILE A 397 20.37 1.66 -20.90
C ILE A 397 21.04 1.25 -22.21
N THR A 398 20.34 0.44 -23.01
CA THR A 398 20.75 0.11 -24.38
C THR A 398 19.68 0.63 -25.33
N VAL A 399 20.05 1.56 -26.22
CA VAL A 399 19.16 2.05 -27.27
C VAL A 399 19.14 1.04 -28.41
N LEU A 400 17.97 0.43 -28.62
CA LEU A 400 17.73 -0.63 -29.61
C LEU A 400 17.39 -0.04 -30.97
N GLU A 401 16.58 1.02 -31.00
CA GLU A 401 16.19 1.72 -32.23
C GLU A 401 15.84 3.18 -31.93
N GLN A 402 15.90 4.03 -32.95
CA GLN A 402 15.47 5.43 -32.89
C GLN A 402 14.41 5.70 -33.95
N THR A 403 13.40 6.48 -33.57
CA THR A 403 12.38 6.98 -34.50
C THR A 403 11.94 8.38 -34.11
N GLU A 404 11.10 8.99 -34.95
CA GLU A 404 10.52 10.31 -34.70
C GLU A 404 9.22 10.19 -33.91
N GLY A 405 8.97 11.20 -33.09
CA GLY A 405 7.80 11.30 -32.22
C GLY A 405 7.50 12.74 -31.85
N THR A 406 6.73 12.94 -30.78
CA THR A 406 6.48 14.29 -30.26
C THR A 406 7.78 14.99 -29.88
N GLU A 407 7.91 16.26 -30.25
CA GLU A 407 9.07 17.08 -29.89
C GLU A 407 9.13 17.33 -28.38
N VAL A 408 10.30 17.06 -27.79
CA VAL A 408 10.59 17.30 -26.38
C VAL A 408 11.89 18.11 -26.31
N ARG A 409 11.82 19.35 -25.82
CA ARG A 409 12.98 20.27 -25.71
C ARG A 409 13.71 20.50 -27.06
N GLY A 410 12.96 20.66 -28.14
CA GLY A 410 13.55 20.91 -29.46
C GLY A 410 14.12 19.67 -30.16
N ASN A 411 13.91 18.46 -29.60
CA ASN A 411 14.31 17.21 -30.23
C ASN A 411 13.11 16.26 -30.32
N ASN A 412 12.80 15.80 -31.52
CA ASN A 412 11.70 14.90 -31.83
C ASN A 412 12.12 13.42 -31.92
N ARG A 413 13.36 13.08 -31.56
CA ARG A 413 13.84 11.70 -31.52
C ARG A 413 13.42 10.99 -30.24
N TRP A 414 13.06 9.73 -30.41
CA TRP A 414 12.71 8.80 -29.36
C TRP A 414 13.52 7.52 -29.50
N ASN A 415 13.98 7.02 -28.36
CA ASN A 415 14.85 5.86 -28.20
C ASN A 415 14.02 4.70 -27.68
N ARG A 416 13.97 3.59 -28.42
CA ARG A 416 13.46 2.35 -27.85
C ARG A 416 14.54 1.72 -26.98
N VAL A 417 14.15 1.35 -25.79
CA VAL A 417 14.94 0.59 -24.83
C VAL A 417 14.13 -0.63 -24.39
N GLU A 418 14.72 -1.49 -23.57
CA GLU A 418 13.97 -2.59 -22.97
C GLU A 418 12.77 -2.03 -22.17
N GLY A 419 11.57 -2.51 -22.49
CA GLY A 419 10.33 -2.10 -21.82
C GLY A 419 9.60 -0.87 -22.40
N GLY A 420 10.17 -0.14 -23.38
CA GLY A 420 9.44 0.95 -24.06
C GLY A 420 10.30 2.02 -24.71
N TRP A 421 9.79 3.24 -24.77
CA TRP A 421 10.35 4.39 -25.47
C TRP A 421 10.66 5.55 -24.54
N VAL A 422 11.79 6.21 -24.75
CA VAL A 422 12.21 7.38 -23.98
C VAL A 422 12.65 8.49 -24.93
N SER A 423 12.37 9.74 -24.61
CA SER A 423 12.81 10.86 -25.44
C SER A 423 14.34 10.96 -25.44
N ASP A 424 14.91 11.15 -26.63
CA ASP A 424 16.36 11.26 -26.83
C ASP A 424 16.96 12.47 -26.10
N SER A 425 16.16 13.50 -25.82
CA SER A 425 16.53 14.66 -25.00
C SER A 425 16.98 14.32 -23.58
N TYR A 426 16.75 13.09 -23.13
CA TYR A 426 17.14 12.60 -21.80
C TYR A 426 18.10 11.40 -21.84
N VAL A 427 18.76 11.17 -22.98
CA VAL A 427 19.68 10.05 -23.17
C VAL A 427 21.01 10.57 -23.68
N GLU A 428 22.10 10.14 -23.03
CA GLU A 428 23.47 10.39 -23.49
C GLU A 428 24.11 9.06 -23.87
N PHE A 429 24.53 8.94 -25.13
CA PHE A 429 25.28 7.78 -25.60
C PHE A 429 26.68 7.78 -24.97
N ASN A 430 27.13 6.59 -24.57
CA ASN A 430 28.48 6.45 -24.06
C ASN A 430 29.47 6.76 -25.20
N ALA A 431 30.60 7.40 -24.88
CA ALA A 431 31.64 7.65 -25.87
C ALA A 431 32.04 6.32 -26.52
N GLN A 432 32.02 6.25 -27.86
CA GLN A 432 32.60 5.12 -28.56
C GLN A 432 34.12 5.13 -28.31
N PRO A 433 34.74 3.97 -28.06
CA PRO A 433 36.19 3.87 -27.90
C PRO A 433 36.96 4.32 -29.15
#